data_AF-A0A4U2ZW96-F1
#
_entry.id   AF-A0A4U2ZW96-F1
#
_cell.length_a   1.000
_cell.length_b   1.000
_cell.length_c   1.000
_cell.angle_alpha   90.00
_cell.angle_beta   90.00
_cell.angle_gamma   90.00
#
_symmetry.space_group_name_H-M   'P 1'
#
loop_
_entity.id
_entity.type
_entity.pdbx_description
1 polymer ?
#
loop_
_entity_poly.entity_id
_entity_poly.type
_entity_poly.pdbx_seq_one_letter_code
_entity_poly.pdbx_strand_id
1 'polypeptide(L)'
;HLIDNILQYVSPRNIKISEEETFWYFEIRQSLITLPPGIQMEWIEELTPYIIEGKIVSRMNHSVYLDSNTVTKSVILTSKEYKYMKEITSETNSSIEEFIAVA
;
A
#
# COMPACT_ATOMS: atom_id res chain seq x y z
N HIS A 1 0.78 -12.74 10.60
CA HIS A 1 2.13 -12.22 10.31
C HIS A 1 2.08 -10.74 9.91
N LEU A 2 1.54 -10.37 8.75
CA LEU A 2 1.47 -8.97 8.30
C LEU A 2 0.79 -8.01 9.30
N ILE A 3 -0.40 -8.37 9.79
CA ILE A 3 -1.14 -7.56 10.76
C ILE A 3 -0.34 -7.47 12.08
N ASP A 4 0.26 -8.57 12.52
CA ASP A 4 1.09 -8.59 13.73
C ASP A 4 2.30 -7.66 13.58
N ASN A 5 2.92 -7.64 12.39
CA ASN A 5 4.02 -6.74 12.04
C ASN A 5 3.61 -5.27 12.10
N ILE A 6 2.37 -4.92 11.74
CA ILE A 6 1.87 -3.54 11.90
C ILE A 6 1.55 -3.25 13.36
N LEU A 7 0.78 -4.12 14.02
CA LEU A 7 0.28 -3.91 15.38
C LEU A 7 1.40 -3.91 16.43
N GLN A 8 2.52 -4.59 16.17
CA GLN A 8 3.67 -4.62 17.07
C GLN A 8 4.36 -3.26 17.18
N TYR A 9 4.36 -2.46 16.11
CA TYR A 9 5.17 -1.24 16.04
C TYR A 9 4.36 0.04 15.87
N VAL A 10 3.13 -0.05 15.36
CA VAL A 10 2.23 1.11 15.21
C VAL A 10 1.32 1.20 16.45
N SER A 11 1.26 2.38 17.04
CA SER A 11 0.36 2.63 18.17
C SER A 11 -1.10 2.40 17.75
N PRO A 12 -1.92 1.67 18.54
CA PRO A 12 -3.33 1.42 18.22
C PRO A 12 -4.14 2.70 17.95
N ARG A 13 -3.78 3.83 18.59
CA ARG A 13 -4.42 5.14 18.39
C ARG A 13 -4.19 5.73 16.99
N ASN A 14 -3.19 5.22 16.27
CA ASN A 14 -2.83 5.64 14.93
C ASN A 14 -3.39 4.69 13.86
N ILE A 15 -4.13 3.65 14.24
CA ILE A 15 -4.69 2.67 13.34
C ILE A 15 -6.22 2.79 13.39
N LYS A 16 -6.83 2.84 12.22
CA LYS A 16 -8.27 2.66 12.05
C LYS A 16 -8.49 1.50 11.09
N ILE A 17 -9.42 0.63 11.44
CA ILE A 17 -9.70 -0.60 10.71
C ILE A 17 -11.12 -0.53 10.17
N SER A 18 -11.29 -0.85 8.90
CA SER A 18 -12.60 -1.01 8.27
C SER A 18 -12.64 -2.28 7.42
N GLU A 19 -13.83 -2.82 7.22
CA GLU A 19 -14.05 -4.02 6.41
C GLU A 19 -15.06 -3.68 5.30
N GLU A 20 -14.75 -4.05 4.06
CA GLU A 20 -15.63 -3.90 2.91
C GLU A 20 -15.45 -5.11 1.97
N GLU A 21 -16.56 -5.75 1.59
CA GLU A 21 -16.58 -6.90 0.66
C GLU A 21 -15.54 -7.98 0.98
N THR A 22 -15.35 -8.32 2.26
CA THR A 22 -14.36 -9.29 2.80
C THR A 22 -12.90 -8.83 2.84
N PHE A 23 -12.60 -7.61 2.42
CA PHE A 23 -11.28 -6.99 2.55
C PHE A 23 -11.17 -6.16 3.82
N TRP A 24 -10.00 -6.27 4.47
CA TRP A 24 -9.65 -5.46 5.64
C TRP A 24 -8.78 -4.29 5.22
N TYR A 25 -9.23 -3.08 5.51
CA TYR A 25 -8.53 -1.83 5.25
C TYR A 25 -7.95 -1.28 6.54
N PHE A 26 -6.65 -1.00 6.52
CA PHE A 26 -5.91 -0.44 7.66
C PHE A 26 -5.48 0.98 7.30
N GLU A 27 -6.22 1.96 7.82
CA GLU A 27 -5.88 3.37 7.70
C GLU A 27 -4.90 3.73 8.83
N ILE A 28 -3.64 3.94 8.47
CA ILE A 28 -2.58 4.27 9.42
C ILE A 28 -2.22 5.75 9.30
N ARG A 29 -2.35 6.49 10.42
CA ARG A 29 -1.90 7.88 10.50
C ARG A 29 -0.39 7.96 10.34
N GLN A 30 0.09 9.06 9.77
CA GLN A 30 1.52 9.34 9.66
C GLN A 30 2.24 9.07 10.98
N SER A 31 3.21 8.17 10.92
CA SER A 31 3.85 7.63 12.12
C SER A 31 5.33 7.41 11.87
N LEU A 32 6.15 7.83 12.83
CA LEU A 32 7.55 7.45 12.91
C LEU A 32 7.65 6.20 13.79
N ILE A 33 8.18 5.13 13.22
CA ILE A 33 8.29 3.82 13.84
C ILE A 33 9.77 3.50 14.02
N THR A 34 10.17 3.07 15.21
CA THR A 34 11.52 2.56 15.45
C THR A 34 11.49 1.04 15.41
N LEU A 35 12.29 0.45 14.53
CA LEU A 35 12.42 -0.99 14.37
C LEU A 35 13.73 -1.50 15.00
N PRO A 36 13.76 -2.76 15.46
CA PRO A 36 15.00 -3.45 15.77
C PRO A 36 16.01 -3.38 14.63
N PRO A 37 17.33 -3.34 14.93
CA PRO A 37 18.36 -3.45 13.91
C PRO A 37 18.21 -4.75 13.10
N GLY A 38 18.42 -4.67 11.79
CA GLY A 38 18.40 -5.83 10.89
C GLY A 38 17.05 -6.18 10.29
N ILE A 39 15.92 -5.73 10.86
CA ILE A 39 14.58 -6.07 10.33
C ILE A 39 13.95 -4.97 9.46
N GLN A 40 14.59 -3.79 9.36
CA GLN A 40 14.01 -2.63 8.68
C GLN A 40 13.67 -2.92 7.22
N MET A 41 14.57 -3.55 6.47
CA MET A 41 14.35 -3.88 5.05
C MET A 41 13.27 -4.95 4.90
N GLU A 42 13.34 -6.03 5.67
CA GLU A 42 12.36 -7.12 5.66
C GLU A 42 10.94 -6.60 5.95
N TRP A 43 10.80 -5.73 6.96
CA TRP A 43 9.52 -5.12 7.31
C TRP A 43 8.96 -4.23 6.20
N ILE A 44 9.84 -3.48 5.50
CA ILE A 44 9.44 -2.65 4.35
C ILE A 44 9.02 -3.53 3.17
N GLU A 45 9.82 -4.54 2.82
CA GLU A 45 9.57 -5.45 1.71
C GLU A 45 8.28 -6.26 1.90
N GLU A 46 8.00 -6.72 3.13
CA GLU A 46 6.77 -7.44 3.45
C GLU A 46 5.52 -6.55 3.34
N LEU A 47 5.60 -5.27 3.75
CA LEU A 47 4.43 -4.38 3.78
C LEU A 47 4.18 -3.63 2.47
N THR A 48 5.22 -3.36 1.69
CA THR A 48 5.13 -2.54 0.45
C THR A 48 4.04 -3.03 -0.52
N PRO A 49 3.87 -4.34 -0.78
CA PRO A 49 2.82 -4.84 -1.69
C PRO A 49 1.38 -4.56 -1.23
N TYR A 50 1.18 -4.26 0.06
CA TYR A 50 -0.13 -4.05 0.66
C TYR A 50 -0.48 -2.56 0.82
N ILE A 51 0.39 -1.65 0.39
CA ILE A 51 0.15 -0.21 0.44
C ILE A 51 -0.77 0.16 -0.72
N ILE A 52 -2.00 0.52 -0.40
CA ILE A 52 -2.96 1.08 -1.37
C ILE A 52 -2.69 2.58 -1.55
N GLU A 53 -2.49 3.31 -0.44
CA GLU A 53 -2.16 4.74 -0.41
C GLU A 53 -1.06 4.99 0.63
N GLY A 54 -0.19 5.97 0.34
CA GLY A 54 0.99 6.29 1.13
C GLY A 54 2.29 5.70 0.58
N LYS A 55 3.34 5.73 1.40
CA LYS A 55 4.62 5.03 1.19
C LYS A 55 5.32 4.79 2.52
N ILE A 56 6.19 3.78 2.54
CA ILE A 56 7.08 3.50 3.66
C ILE A 56 8.46 4.08 3.33
N VAL A 57 8.95 5.00 4.16
CA VAL A 57 10.26 5.65 3.95
C VAL A 57 11.26 5.17 4.99
N SER A 58 12.33 4.51 4.56
CA SER A 58 13.44 4.12 5.44
C SER A 58 14.25 5.33 5.89
N ARG A 59 14.78 5.27 7.11
CA ARG A 59 15.70 6.26 7.67
C ARG A 59 16.94 5.59 8.24
N MET A 60 18.04 6.34 8.28
CA MET A 60 19.39 5.87 8.67
C MET A 60 19.50 5.33 10.11
N ASN A 61 18.50 5.55 10.96
CA ASN A 61 18.50 5.20 12.39
C ASN A 61 17.58 4.01 12.73
N HIS A 62 17.44 3.05 11.82
CA HIS A 62 16.51 1.91 11.94
C HIS A 62 15.04 2.33 12.16
N SER A 63 14.72 3.59 11.80
CA SER A 63 13.35 4.09 11.88
C SER A 63 12.73 4.13 10.50
N VAL A 64 11.41 4.00 10.48
CA VAL A 64 10.60 3.99 9.29
C VAL A 64 9.53 5.04 9.45
N TYR A 65 9.34 5.85 8.41
CA TYR A 65 8.27 6.83 8.37
C TYR A 65 7.16 6.32 7.45
N LEU A 66 5.97 6.12 8.03
CA LEU A 66 4.75 5.90 7.27
C LEU A 66 4.25 7.26 6.79
N ASP A 67 4.40 7.53 5.51
CA ASP A 67 4.00 8.78 4.88
C ASP A 67 2.67 8.58 4.16
N SER A 68 1.62 9.26 4.61
CA SER A 68 0.30 9.24 3.97
C SER A 68 0.17 10.28 2.85
N ASN A 69 1.20 11.07 2.56
CA ASN A 69 1.16 12.16 1.57
C ASN A 69 1.56 11.71 0.15
N THR A 70 1.24 10.49 -0.28
CA THR A 70 1.23 10.21 -1.71
C THR A 70 -0.14 10.63 -2.25
N VAL A 71 -0.16 11.80 -2.87
CA VAL A 71 -1.24 12.27 -3.73
C VAL A 71 -1.61 11.12 -4.67
N THR A 72 -2.81 10.58 -4.53
CA THR A 72 -3.41 9.70 -5.54
C THR A 72 -3.42 10.47 -6.85
N LYS A 73 -2.62 10.03 -7.82
CA LYS A 73 -2.76 10.54 -9.18
C LYS A 73 -3.95 9.84 -9.79
N SER A 74 -5.07 10.54 -9.88
CA SER A 74 -6.22 10.08 -10.66
C SER A 74 -5.77 9.80 -12.09
N VAL A 75 -5.89 8.56 -12.54
CA VAL A 75 -5.73 8.21 -13.96
C VAL A 75 -7.08 8.40 -14.63
N ILE A 76 -7.20 9.43 -15.47
CA ILE A 76 -8.41 9.66 -16.27
C ILE A 76 -8.20 8.96 -17.61
N LEU A 77 -8.97 7.90 -17.85
CA LEU A 77 -9.00 7.22 -19.14
C LEU A 77 -10.09 7.83 -20.02
N THR A 78 -9.77 8.09 -21.27
CA THR A 78 -10.80 8.32 -22.29
C THR A 78 -11.59 7.03 -22.55
N SER A 79 -12.81 7.14 -23.08
CA SER A 79 -13.62 5.96 -23.40
C SER A 79 -12.94 4.97 -24.34
N LYS A 80 -12.01 5.46 -25.19
CA LYS A 80 -11.21 4.62 -26.09
C LYS A 80 -10.14 3.84 -25.33
N GLU A 81 -9.41 4.50 -24.43
CA GLU A 81 -8.38 3.85 -23.61
C GLU A 81 -8.98 2.83 -22.66
N TYR A 82 -10.11 3.16 -22.00
CA TYR A 82 -10.82 2.21 -21.15
C TYR A 82 -11.26 0.97 -21.92
N LYS A 83 -11.83 1.14 -23.13
CA LYS A 83 -12.25 0.00 -23.95
C LYS A 83 -11.05 -0.88 -24.35
N TYR A 84 -9.96 -0.27 -24.77
CA TYR A 84 -8.74 -0.98 -25.16
C TYR A 84 -8.13 -1.75 -23.99
N MET A 85 -8.01 -1.11 -22.82
CA MET A 85 -7.53 -1.76 -21.61
C MET A 85 -8.45 -2.92 -21.22
N LYS A 86 -9.77 -2.73 -21.28
CA LYS A 86 -10.75 -3.77 -20.95
C LYS A 86 -10.66 -4.99 -21.85
N GLU A 87 -10.39 -4.81 -23.15
CA GLU A 87 -10.16 -5.90 -24.09
C GLU A 87 -8.92 -6.70 -23.69
N ILE A 88 -7.78 -6.04 -23.47
CA ILE A 88 -6.53 -6.70 -23.05
C ILE A 88 -6.73 -7.45 -21.73
N THR A 89 -7.27 -6.77 -20.71
CA THR A 89 -7.43 -7.36 -19.37
C THR A 89 -8.38 -8.56 -19.39
N SER A 90 -9.35 -8.57 -20.30
CA SER A 90 -10.24 -9.73 -20.49
C SER A 90 -9.53 -10.92 -21.14
N GLU A 91 -8.57 -10.68 -22.05
CA GLU A 91 -7.77 -11.72 -22.70
C GLU A 91 -6.70 -12.27 -21.76
N THR A 92 -6.11 -11.40 -20.94
CA THR A 92 -5.06 -11.76 -19.97
C THR A 92 -5.61 -12.23 -18.62
N ASN A 93 -6.93 -12.21 -18.44
CA ASN A 93 -7.61 -12.52 -17.18
C ASN A 93 -7.01 -11.74 -15.98
N SER A 94 -6.75 -10.45 -16.21
CA SER A 94 -6.23 -9.50 -15.22
C SER A 94 -7.22 -8.35 -15.01
N SER A 95 -6.95 -7.45 -14.07
CA SER A 95 -7.70 -6.20 -13.89
C SER A 95 -7.04 -5.00 -14.59
N ILE A 96 -7.79 -3.90 -14.74
CA ILE A 96 -7.24 -2.65 -15.29
C ILE A 96 -6.26 -2.03 -14.30
N GLU A 97 -6.54 -2.17 -13.00
CA GLU A 97 -5.69 -1.74 -11.91
C GLU A 97 -4.35 -2.48 -11.92
N GLU A 98 -4.37 -3.80 -12.12
CA GLU A 98 -3.17 -4.63 -12.30
C GLU A 98 -2.38 -4.23 -13.55
N PHE A 99 -3.08 -3.90 -14.63
CA PHE A 99 -2.45 -3.44 -15.87
C PHE A 99 -1.78 -2.07 -15.73
N ILE A 100 -2.40 -1.14 -14.98
CA ILE A 100 -1.86 0.20 -14.74
C ILE A 100 -0.73 0.20 -13.71
N ALA A 101 -0.76 -0.69 -12.71
CA ALA A 101 0.28 -0.79 -11.69
C ALA A 101 1.63 -1.31 -12.24
N VAL A 102 1.62 -1.97 -13.41
CA VAL A 102 2.81 -2.55 -14.06
C VAL A 102 3.41 -1.63 -15.15
N ALA A 103 2.66 -0.60 -15.60
CA ALA A 103 3.07 0.34 -16.65
C ALA A 103 3.86 1.54 -16.11
#